data_AF-A0A7K3XQA6-F1
#
_entry.id   AF-A0A7K3XQA6-F1
#
_cell.length_a   1.000
_cell.length_b   1.000
_cell.length_c   1.000
_cell.angle_alpha   90.00
_cell.angle_beta   90.00
_cell.angle_gamma   90.00
#
_symmetry.space_group_name_H-M   'P 1'
#
loop_
_entity.id
_entity.type
_entity.pdbx_description
1 polymer ?
#
loop_
_entity_poly.entity_id
_entity_poly.type
_entity_poly.pdbx_seq_one_letter_code
_entity_poly.pdbx_strand_id
1 'polypeptide(L)'
;FRMNWWESPQNKTFREISFGNKFILPDYTIPKEIAPSFEPYDLDKPPVFMGHYCLSEGAAIVQSNICCIDSCVVGSEHLSAYRWSGEKVLLKENIISVSI
;
A
#
# COMPACT_ATOMS: atom_id res chain seq x y z
N PHE A 1 0.23 13.35 -0.61
CA PHE A 1 0.96 12.07 -0.64
C PHE A 1 0.22 11.10 0.26
N ARG A 2 0.34 9.79 0.04
CA ARG A 2 -0.24 8.77 0.92
C ARG A 2 0.87 8.13 1.74
N MET A 3 0.52 7.75 2.97
CA MET A 3 1.45 7.28 3.98
C MET A 3 1.22 5.78 4.27
N ASN A 4 2.29 5.06 4.62
CA ASN A 4 2.26 3.70 5.16
C ASN A 4 1.65 3.73 6.57
N TRP A 5 0.33 3.75 6.66
CA TRP A 5 -0.38 3.73 7.96
C TRP A 5 -0.22 2.39 8.71
N TRP A 6 0.44 1.41 8.09
CA TRP A 6 0.78 0.11 8.65
C TRP A 6 2.21 0.01 9.20
N GLU A 7 2.99 1.10 9.13
CA GLU A 7 4.33 1.18 9.69
C GLU A 7 4.43 2.35 10.66
N SER A 8 5.31 2.20 11.66
CA SER A 8 5.68 3.29 12.55
C SER A 8 6.37 4.42 11.76
N PRO A 9 5.92 5.68 11.88
CA PRO A 9 6.58 6.82 11.23
C PRO A 9 7.82 7.29 12.00
N GLN A 10 8.13 6.70 13.17
CA GLN A 10 9.23 7.15 14.00
C GLN A 10 10.58 6.89 13.31
N ASN A 11 11.43 7.94 13.27
CA ASN A 11 12.75 7.94 12.63
C ASN A 11 12.75 7.68 11.12
N LYS A 12 11.60 7.70 10.46
CA LYS A 12 11.49 7.51 9.01
C LYS A 12 11.65 8.83 8.24
N THR A 13 12.12 8.75 7.00
CA THR A 13 12.11 9.88 6.06
C THR A 13 10.75 10.05 5.41
N PHE A 14 10.49 11.22 4.84
CA PHE A 14 9.26 11.44 4.06
C PHE A 14 9.13 10.41 2.94
N ARG A 15 10.23 10.01 2.31
CA ARG A 15 10.26 8.98 1.27
C ARG A 15 9.84 7.61 1.79
N GLU A 16 10.42 7.17 2.90
CA GLU A 16 10.19 5.83 3.45
C GLU A 16 8.74 5.62 3.88
N ILE A 17 8.10 6.63 4.46
CA ILE A 17 6.70 6.51 4.90
C ILE A 17 5.70 6.62 3.74
N SER A 18 6.14 6.76 2.50
CA SER A 18 5.28 7.15 1.39
C SER A 18 5.00 5.98 0.45
N PHE A 19 3.74 5.82 0.04
CA PHE A 19 3.34 4.76 -0.88
C PHE A 19 2.39 5.27 -1.98
N GLY A 20 2.55 4.76 -3.20
CA GLY A 20 1.70 5.10 -4.35
C GLY A 20 1.68 6.60 -4.68
N ASN A 21 2.83 7.27 -4.60
CA ASN A 21 2.95 8.69 -4.91
C ASN A 21 3.55 8.90 -6.30
N LYS A 22 2.97 9.82 -7.08
CA LYS A 22 3.51 10.24 -8.39
C LYS A 22 4.84 10.99 -8.30
N PHE A 23 5.18 11.48 -7.11
CA PHE A 23 6.37 12.26 -6.85
C PHE A 23 7.23 11.54 -5.82
N ILE A 24 8.54 11.66 -6.00
CA ILE A 24 9.52 11.19 -5.04
C ILE A 24 9.59 12.20 -3.90
N LEU A 25 9.28 11.76 -2.68
CA LEU A 25 9.40 12.62 -1.50
C LEU A 25 10.87 12.75 -1.05
N PRO A 26 11.20 13.83 -0.31
CA PRO A 26 12.55 14.04 0.20
C PRO A 26 13.03 12.91 1.10
N ASP A 27 14.33 12.68 1.11
CA ASP A 27 14.96 11.61 1.89
C ASP A 27 15.61 12.12 3.18
N TYR A 28 14.95 13.05 3.86
CA TYR A 28 15.34 13.49 5.20
C TYR A 28 14.28 13.10 6.21
N THR A 29 14.70 12.86 7.45
CA THR A 29 13.85 12.41 8.55
C THR A 29 12.71 13.39 8.82
N ILE A 30 11.52 12.88 9.07
CA ILE A 30 10.37 13.70 9.45
C ILE A 30 10.65 14.35 10.81
N PRO A 31 10.62 15.69 10.91
CA PRO A 31 10.78 16.39 12.19
C PRO A 31 9.74 15.92 13.20
N LYS A 32 10.14 15.77 14.46
CA LYS A 32 9.29 15.20 15.52
C LYS A 32 8.02 16.03 15.75
N GLU A 33 8.11 17.33 15.52
CA GLU A 33 7.04 18.32 15.67
C GLU A 33 5.89 18.11 14.67
N ILE A 34 6.18 17.48 13.52
CA ILE A 34 5.19 17.20 12.47
C ILE A 34 5.06 15.70 12.18
N ALA A 35 5.71 14.86 12.99
CA ALA A 35 5.60 13.41 12.88
C ALA A 35 4.16 13.00 13.22
N PRO A 36 3.47 12.29 12.32
CA PRO A 36 2.11 11.85 12.57
C PRO A 36 2.08 10.86 13.75
N SER A 37 1.04 10.95 14.57
CA SER A 37 0.80 10.06 15.70
C SER A 37 -0.37 9.14 15.38
N PHE A 38 -0.08 7.88 15.13
CA PHE A 38 -1.08 6.82 14.94
C PHE A 38 -0.48 5.48 15.36
N GLU A 39 -1.35 4.53 15.68
CA GLU A 39 -0.97 3.14 15.90
C GLU A 39 -0.86 2.43 14.53
N PRO A 40 0.29 1.83 14.19
CA PRO A 40 0.43 1.04 12.99
C PRO A 40 -0.57 -0.11 12.93
N TYR A 41 -0.99 -0.47 11.73
CA TYR A 41 -1.83 -1.66 11.51
C TYR A 41 -1.04 -2.96 11.68
N ASP A 42 -1.36 -3.70 12.74
CA ASP A 42 -0.66 -4.94 13.07
C ASP A 42 -0.88 -6.09 12.08
N LEU A 43 0.12 -6.97 12.02
CA LEU A 43 0.13 -8.19 11.19
C LEU A 43 -0.93 -9.22 11.58
N ASP A 44 -1.44 -9.18 12.81
CA ASP A 44 -2.43 -10.11 13.35
C ASP A 44 -3.89 -9.67 13.07
N LYS A 45 -4.07 -8.45 12.56
CA LYS A 45 -5.36 -7.88 12.20
C LYS A 45 -5.91 -8.50 10.91
N PRO A 46 -7.24 -8.41 10.67
CA PRO A 46 -7.86 -8.91 9.45
C PRO A 46 -7.21 -8.39 8.17
N PRO A 47 -7.31 -9.11 7.04
CA PRO A 47 -6.82 -8.58 5.78
C PRO A 47 -7.53 -7.29 5.35
N VAL A 48 -6.76 -6.33 4.85
CA VAL A 48 -7.24 -5.05 4.30
C VAL A 48 -6.94 -4.97 2.81
N PHE A 49 -7.98 -4.74 2.03
CA PHE A 49 -7.88 -4.42 0.61
C PHE A 49 -8.13 -2.94 0.42
N MET A 50 -7.19 -2.25 -0.24
CA MET A 50 -7.26 -0.80 -0.43
C MET A 50 -6.99 -0.42 -1.88
N GLY A 51 -7.49 0.75 -2.28
CA GLY A 51 -7.28 1.33 -3.59
C GLY A 51 -7.01 2.83 -3.47
N HIS A 52 -7.19 3.58 -4.56
CA HIS A 52 -6.90 5.02 -4.68
C HIS A 52 -5.41 5.37 -4.83
N TYR A 53 -4.48 4.41 -4.68
CA TYR A 53 -3.04 4.64 -4.79
C TYR A 53 -2.53 4.66 -6.24
N CYS A 54 -3.32 4.16 -7.21
CA CYS A 54 -2.98 4.11 -8.63
C CYS A 54 -1.56 3.57 -8.88
N LEU A 55 -1.32 2.30 -8.59
CA LEU A 55 -0.01 1.66 -8.78
C LEU A 55 0.20 1.28 -10.25
N SER A 56 1.20 1.89 -10.90
CA SER A 56 1.54 1.60 -12.30
C SER A 56 1.97 0.16 -12.53
N GLU A 57 2.65 -0.44 -11.55
CA GLU A 57 3.17 -1.81 -11.62
C GLU A 57 2.10 -2.89 -11.32
N GLY A 58 0.84 -2.48 -11.10
CA GLY A 58 -0.27 -3.37 -10.78
C GLY A 58 -0.58 -3.50 -9.29
N ALA A 59 -1.55 -4.35 -8.97
CA ALA A 59 -1.94 -4.64 -7.60
C ALA A 59 -0.76 -5.26 -6.81
N ALA A 60 -0.61 -4.88 -5.55
CA ALA A 60 0.53 -5.24 -4.73
C ALA A 60 0.12 -5.57 -3.29
N ILE A 61 0.61 -6.69 -2.78
CA ILE A 61 0.59 -7.01 -1.34
C ILE A 61 1.74 -6.22 -0.70
N VAL A 62 1.41 -5.22 0.12
CA VAL A 62 2.38 -4.34 0.78
C VAL A 62 2.81 -4.85 2.15
N GLN A 63 2.00 -5.73 2.73
CA GLN A 63 2.25 -6.45 3.98
C GLN A 63 1.45 -7.75 3.95
N SER A 64 1.76 -8.74 4.79
CA SER A 64 1.10 -10.06 4.74
C SER A 64 -0.42 -10.01 4.83
N ASN A 65 -1.01 -8.96 5.42
CA ASN A 65 -2.45 -8.76 5.54
C ASN A 65 -2.95 -7.47 4.85
N ILE A 66 -2.15 -6.83 3.98
CA ILE A 66 -2.57 -5.60 3.29
C ILE A 66 -2.26 -5.70 1.80
N CYS A 67 -3.27 -5.52 0.96
CA CYS A 67 -3.14 -5.50 -0.49
C CYS A 67 -3.74 -4.23 -1.10
N CYS A 68 -2.93 -3.52 -1.89
CA CYS A 68 -3.42 -2.51 -2.81
C CYS A 68 -3.92 -3.19 -4.08
N ILE A 69 -5.21 -3.10 -4.39
CA ILE A 69 -5.81 -3.67 -5.60
C ILE A 69 -5.92 -2.66 -6.75
N ASP A 70 -5.54 -1.39 -6.52
CA ASP A 70 -5.63 -0.33 -7.50
C ASP A 70 -4.41 -0.32 -8.43
N SER A 71 -4.56 -1.05 -9.54
CA SER A 71 -3.59 -1.14 -10.63
C SER A 71 -3.59 0.07 -11.57
N CYS A 72 -4.18 1.20 -11.20
CA CYS A 72 -4.20 2.40 -12.04
C CYS A 72 -4.78 2.14 -13.43
N VAL A 73 -5.96 1.51 -13.51
CA VAL A 73 -6.63 1.04 -14.75
C VAL A 73 -6.46 1.97 -15.96
N VAL A 74 -6.66 3.28 -15.78
CA VAL A 74 -6.57 4.26 -16.87
C VAL A 74 -5.15 4.39 -17.43
N GLY A 75 -4.13 4.21 -16.60
CA GLY A 75 -2.72 4.29 -17.00
C GLY A 75 -2.07 2.95 -17.32
N SER A 76 -2.58 1.83 -16.79
CA SER A 76 -2.02 0.50 -17.00
C SER A 76 -2.79 -0.36 -18.00
N GLU A 77 -4.02 0.01 -18.36
CA GLU A 77 -4.95 -0.80 -19.15
C GLU A 77 -5.24 -2.18 -18.53
N HIS A 78 -4.99 -2.33 -17.22
CA HIS A 78 -5.22 -3.55 -16.46
C HIS A 78 -6.17 -3.32 -15.30
N LEU A 79 -7.24 -4.11 -15.24
CA LEU A 79 -8.12 -4.22 -14.07
C LEU A 79 -7.65 -5.36 -13.19
N SER A 80 -7.37 -5.07 -11.92
CA SER A 80 -6.94 -6.06 -10.93
C SER A 80 -7.98 -6.29 -9.84
N ALA A 81 -8.04 -7.52 -9.35
CA ALA A 81 -8.86 -7.96 -8.23
C ALA A 81 -8.07 -8.96 -7.38
N TYR A 82 -8.49 -9.14 -6.12
CA TYR A 82 -7.95 -10.18 -5.25
C TYR A 82 -9.06 -11.20 -4.94
N ARG A 83 -8.79 -12.49 -5.17
CA ARG A 83 -9.72 -13.59 -4.85
C ARG A 83 -9.48 -14.11 -3.44
N TRP A 84 -10.13 -13.49 -2.46
CA TRP A 84 -10.04 -13.91 -1.06
C TRP A 84 -10.81 -15.21 -0.82
N SER A 85 -10.18 -16.13 -0.09
CA SER A 85 -10.67 -17.49 0.21
C SER A 85 -10.67 -17.80 1.71
N GLY A 86 -10.64 -16.77 2.57
CA GLY A 86 -10.62 -16.90 4.03
C GLY A 86 -9.23 -16.91 4.66
N GLU A 87 -8.17 -16.81 3.86
CA GLU A 87 -6.79 -16.74 4.34
C GLU A 87 -6.52 -15.43 5.12
N LYS A 88 -5.67 -15.53 6.15
CA LYS A 88 -5.16 -14.36 6.89
C LYS A 88 -3.92 -13.75 6.25
N VAL A 89 -3.08 -14.59 5.65
CA VAL A 89 -1.89 -14.18 4.91
C VAL A 89 -2.25 -14.15 3.44
N LEU A 90 -2.16 -12.96 2.84
CA LEU A 90 -2.47 -12.73 1.45
C LEU A 90 -1.44 -13.38 0.54
N LEU A 91 -1.92 -13.90 -0.58
CA LEU A 91 -1.20 -14.74 -1.51
C LEU A 91 -1.15 -14.07 -2.87
N LYS A 92 0.05 -13.97 -3.47
CA LYS A 92 0.23 -13.28 -4.75
C LYS A 92 -0.55 -13.96 -5.88
N GLU A 93 -0.66 -15.28 -5.83
CA GLU A 93 -1.43 -16.10 -6.77
C GLU A 93 -2.94 -15.83 -6.74
N ASN A 94 -3.45 -15.17 -5.70
CA ASN A 94 -4.84 -14.74 -5.61
C ASN A 94 -5.08 -13.35 -6.21
N ILE A 95 -4.03 -12.64 -6.63
CA ILE A 95 -4.17 -11.41 -7.45
C ILE A 95 -4.47 -11.82 -8.88
N ILE A 96 -5.61 -11.40 -9.39
CA ILE A 96 -6.07 -11.62 -10.76
C ILE A 96 -6.04 -10.28 -11.49
N SER A 97 -5.43 -10.24 -12.67
CA SER A 97 -5.43 -9.06 -13.54
C SER A 97 -5.91 -9.44 -14.93
N VAL A 98 -6.75 -8.59 -15.52
CA VAL A 98 -7.22 -8.71 -16.90
C VAL A 98 -6.88 -7.44 -17.67
N SER A 99 -6.48 -7.58 -18.92
CA SER A 99 -6.33 -6.45 -19.86
C SER A 99 -7.70 -5.97 -20.32
N ILE A 100 -7.83 -4.66 -20.50
CA ILE A 100 -9.06 -3.98 -20.92
C ILE A 100 -8.89 -3.42 -22.33
#